data_AF-A0A1G9AAM4-F1
#
_entry.id   AF-A0A1G9AAM4-F1
#
_cell.length_a   1.000
_cell.length_b   1.000
_cell.length_c   1.000
_cell.angle_alpha   90.00
_cell.angle_beta   90.00
_cell.angle_gamma   90.00
#
_symmetry.space_group_name_H-M   'P 1'
#
loop_
_entity.id
_entity.type
_entity.pdbx_description
1 polymer ?
#
loop_
_entity_poly.entity_id
_entity_poly.type
_entity_poly.pdbx_seq_one_letter_code
_entity_poly.pdbx_strand_id
1 'polypeptide(L)' 'MSAEDDTSGADERAGTTGAPRQPIVRQRGARRAKLLPAPNTDPSPDVPIEREEGGVAPTASGSRGANDDRLRRDRPPHW' A
#
# COMPACT_ATOMS: atom_id res chain seq x y z
N MET A 1 34.44 1.95 -28.49
CA MET A 1 34.03 2.93 -27.49
C MET A 1 32.91 2.28 -26.68
N SER A 2 33.27 1.85 -25.47
CA SER A 2 32.42 1.59 -24.30
C SER A 2 31.18 0.68 -24.44
N ALA A 3 31.32 -0.54 -23.89
CA ALA A 3 30.32 -1.13 -23.00
C ALA A 3 29.99 -0.08 -21.90
N GLU A 4 28.80 0.00 -21.33
CA GLU A 4 28.12 -1.02 -20.54
C GLU A 4 26.73 -0.47 -20.16
N ASP A 5 25.65 -1.18 -20.52
CA ASP A 5 24.34 -0.96 -19.91
C ASP A 5 24.10 -2.12 -18.94
N ASP A 6 24.47 -1.86 -17.69
CA ASP A 6 24.27 -2.69 -16.52
C ASP A 6 22.77 -2.79 -16.21
N THR A 7 22.10 -3.80 -16.77
CA THR A 7 20.75 -4.19 -16.32
C THR A 7 20.83 -4.95 -14.99
N SER A 8 21.29 -4.28 -13.93
CA SER A 8 21.30 -4.74 -12.54
C SER A 8 20.04 -4.26 -11.79
N GLY A 9 18.87 -4.30 -12.44
CA GLY A 9 17.59 -3.87 -11.87
C GLY A 9 16.70 -5.01 -11.36
N ALA A 10 17.26 -6.17 -11.04
CA ALA A 10 16.48 -7.39 -10.78
C ALA A 10 16.31 -7.79 -9.31
N ASP A 11 17.00 -7.15 -8.35
CA ASP A 11 17.11 -7.70 -6.98
C ASP A 11 16.78 -6.72 -5.83
N GLU A 12 15.77 -5.84 -5.98
CA GLU A 12 15.23 -5.03 -4.86
C GLU A 12 13.84 -5.50 -4.38
N ARG A 13 13.40 -6.70 -4.78
CA ARG A 13 12.11 -7.28 -4.33
C ARG A 13 12.28 -8.49 -3.40
N ALA A 14 13.49 -8.78 -2.94
CA ALA A 14 13.71 -9.76 -1.90
C ALA A 14 13.55 -9.06 -0.54
N GLY A 15 12.35 -9.13 0.05
CA GLY A 15 12.18 -8.80 1.46
C GLY A 15 13.24 -9.55 2.27
N THR A 16 14.01 -8.81 3.09
CA THR A 16 15.17 -9.31 3.83
C THR A 16 14.95 -10.71 4.42
N THR A 17 15.50 -11.73 3.75
CA THR A 17 15.30 -13.15 4.13
C THR A 17 15.90 -13.48 5.50
N GLY A 18 16.71 -12.58 6.09
CA GLY A 18 17.34 -12.74 7.39
C GLY A 18 16.61 -12.12 8.59
N ALA A 19 15.60 -11.27 8.38
CA ALA A 19 14.90 -10.64 9.51
C ALA A 19 13.80 -11.58 10.09
N PRO A 20 13.59 -11.60 11.42
CA PRO A 20 12.50 -12.36 12.01
C PRO A 20 11.15 -11.86 11.48
N ARG A 21 10.21 -12.79 11.24
CA ARG A 21 8.86 -12.46 10.77
C ARG A 21 8.11 -11.62 11.78
N GLN A 22 7.30 -10.68 11.28
CA GLN A 22 6.41 -9.88 12.11
C GLN A 22 5.39 -10.76 12.85
N PRO A 23 5.21 -10.60 14.17
CA PRO A 23 4.30 -11.43 14.94
C PRO A 23 2.82 -11.05 14.70
N ILE A 24 1.91 -12.02 14.91
CA ILE A 24 0.46 -11.87 14.71
C ILE A 24 -0.34 -12.18 15.98
N VAL A 25 -1.49 -11.53 16.11
CA VAL A 25 -2.49 -11.81 17.15
C VAL A 25 -3.80 -12.29 16.51
N ARG A 26 -4.34 -13.41 17.01
CA ARG A 26 -5.64 -13.93 16.58
C ARG A 26 -6.75 -13.03 17.12
N GLN A 27 -7.58 -12.49 16.25
CA GLN A 27 -8.74 -11.70 16.66
C GLN A 27 -9.96 -12.60 16.88
N ARG A 28 -10.54 -12.56 18.09
CA ARG A 28 -11.74 -13.33 18.41
C ARG A 28 -12.89 -12.89 17.52
N GLY A 29 -13.54 -13.85 16.84
CA GLY A 29 -14.68 -13.58 15.96
C GLY A 29 -14.32 -13.05 14.56
N ALA A 30 -13.05 -12.78 14.27
CA ALA A 30 -12.60 -12.40 12.93
C ALA A 30 -11.93 -13.59 12.22
N ARG A 31 -12.11 -13.66 10.90
CA ARG A 31 -11.42 -14.67 10.07
C ARG A 31 -9.94 -14.33 9.87
N ARG A 32 -9.57 -13.06 9.96
CA ARG A 32 -8.20 -12.57 9.73
C ARG A 32 -7.51 -12.28 11.06
N ALA A 33 -6.21 -12.58 11.13
CA ALA A 33 -5.37 -12.17 12.24
C ALA A 33 -4.92 -10.71 12.06
N LYS A 34 -4.57 -10.05 13.17
CA LYS A 34 -3.98 -8.70 13.16
C LYS A 34 -2.46 -8.81 13.31
N LEU A 35 -1.72 -8.06 12.50
CA LEU A 35 -0.27 -7.92 12.66
C LEU A 35 0.01 -7.01 13.85
N LEU A 36 1.01 -7.37 14.67
CA LEU A 36 1.58 -6.43 15.64
C LEU A 36 2.39 -5.36 14.91
N PRO A 37 2.60 -4.18 15.50
CA PRO A 37 3.47 -3.16 14.91
C PRO A 37 4.83 -3.72 14.51
N ALA A 38 5.37 -3.24 13.39
CA ALA A 38 6.73 -3.57 13.02
C ALA A 38 7.70 -3.06 14.12
N PRO A 39 8.78 -3.80 14.41
CA PRO A 39 9.78 -3.32 15.37
C PRO A 39 10.30 -1.94 14.97
N ASN A 40 10.54 -1.08 15.96
CA ASN A 40 11.09 0.28 15.78
C ASN A 40 10.26 1.20 14.86
N THR A 41 8.96 0.93 14.69
CA THR A 41 8.03 1.75 13.90
C THR A 41 6.92 2.31 14.79
N ASP A 42 6.49 3.55 14.54
CA ASP A 42 5.30 4.13 15.18
C ASP A 42 4.03 3.60 14.49
N PRO A 43 3.13 2.89 15.21
CA PRO A 43 1.86 2.42 14.65
C PRO A 43 0.74 3.46 14.75
N SER A 44 0.95 4.59 15.41
CA SER A 44 -0.06 5.64 15.52
C SER A 44 -0.40 6.19 14.14
N PRO A 45 -1.68 6.39 13.79
CA PRO A 45 -2.00 7.16 12.60
C PRO A 45 -1.44 8.57 12.75
N ASP A 46 -0.92 9.12 11.66
CA ASP A 46 -0.52 10.52 11.63
C ASP A 46 -1.73 11.41 11.95
N VAL A 47 -1.49 12.46 12.75
CA VAL A 47 -2.53 13.43 13.06
C VAL A 47 -3.04 14.04 11.76
N PRO A 48 -4.37 14.12 11.55
CA PRO A 48 -4.90 14.82 10.40
C PRO A 48 -4.38 16.26 10.43
N ILE A 49 -3.54 16.61 9.46
CA ILE A 49 -3.12 17.98 9.25
C ILE A 49 -4.36 18.77 8.83
N GLU A 50 -4.80 19.70 9.67
CA GLU A 50 -5.84 20.66 9.33
C GLU A 50 -5.34 21.47 8.14
N ARG A 51 -5.86 21.15 6.96
CA ARG A 51 -5.59 21.94 5.76
C ARG A 51 -6.44 23.19 5.87
N GLU A 52 -5.80 24.34 5.66
CA GLU A 52 -6.50 25.62 5.47
C GLU A 52 -7.67 25.39 4.50
N GLU A 53 -8.85 25.87 4.93
CA GLU A 53 -10.17 25.67 4.33
C GLU A 53 -10.12 25.44 2.80
N GLY A 54 -10.24 24.16 2.38
CA GLY A 54 -10.12 23.77 0.98
C GLY A 54 -9.28 22.51 0.69
N GLY A 55 -8.73 21.85 1.72
CA GLY A 55 -7.97 20.62 1.57
C GLY A 55 -8.81 19.42 1.13
N VAL A 56 -9.02 19.26 -0.19
CA VAL A 56 -9.62 18.06 -0.78
C VAL A 56 -8.89 16.82 -0.22
N ALA A 57 -9.60 15.94 0.51
CA ALA A 57 -9.10 14.58 0.76
C ALA A 57 -8.52 14.06 -0.55
N PRO A 58 -7.33 13.42 -0.61
CA PRO A 58 -6.84 12.94 -1.89
C PRO A 58 -8.01 12.21 -2.53
N THR A 59 -8.53 12.77 -3.64
CA THR A 59 -9.58 12.10 -4.40
C THR A 59 -9.01 10.72 -4.70
N ALA A 60 -9.82 9.70 -4.98
CA ALA A 60 -9.32 8.37 -5.34
C ALA A 60 -8.55 8.39 -6.68
N SER A 61 -7.49 9.19 -6.75
CA SER A 61 -6.56 9.54 -7.80
C SER A 61 -5.13 9.35 -7.27
N GLY A 62 -4.93 8.34 -6.39
CA GLY A 62 -3.72 7.55 -6.58
C GLY A 62 -3.70 7.08 -8.03
N SER A 63 -2.51 6.98 -8.65
CA SER A 63 -2.35 6.62 -10.08
C SER A 63 -3.38 5.57 -10.48
N ARG A 64 -4.36 6.01 -11.27
CA ARG A 64 -5.57 5.26 -11.59
C ARG A 64 -5.18 3.87 -12.08
N GLY A 65 -5.57 2.84 -11.33
CA GLY A 65 -5.17 1.49 -11.65
C GLY A 65 -5.97 0.94 -12.84
N ALA A 66 -5.41 -0.03 -13.56
CA ALA A 66 -6.16 -0.77 -14.60
C ALA A 66 -7.46 -1.40 -14.08
N ASN A 67 -7.55 -1.67 -12.76
CA ASN A 67 -8.77 -2.13 -12.11
C ASN A 67 -9.85 -1.04 -12.09
N ASP A 68 -9.49 0.18 -11.70
CA ASP A 68 -10.39 1.33 -11.60
C ASP A 68 -11.00 1.73 -12.95
N ASP A 69 -10.29 1.45 -14.03
CA ASP A 69 -10.78 1.63 -15.39
C ASP A 69 -11.80 0.58 -15.80
N ARG A 70 -11.58 -0.69 -15.45
CA ARG A 70 -12.54 -1.76 -15.73
C ARG A 70 -13.84 -1.55 -14.95
N LEU A 71 -13.77 -1.26 -13.64
CA LEU A 71 -14.94 -1.05 -12.80
C LEU A 71 -15.87 0.07 -13.28
N ARG A 72 -15.33 1.15 -13.85
CA ARG A 72 -16.13 2.25 -14.41
C ARG A 72 -16.80 1.90 -15.73
N ARG A 73 -16.18 1.04 -16.54
CA ARG A 73 -16.76 0.53 -17.79
C ARG A 73 -17.86 -0.50 -17.52
N ASP A 74 -17.67 -1.32 -16.49
CA ASP A 74 -18.57 -2.41 -16.14
C ASP A 74 -19.75 -1.96 -15.24
N ARG A 75 -19.95 -0.65 -15.03
CA ARG A 75 -21.05 -0.11 -14.22
C ARG A 75 -22.39 -0.37 -14.93
N PRO A 76 -23.28 -1.21 -14.38
CA PRO A 76 -24.56 -1.49 -15.01
C PRO A 76 -25.42 -0.23 -15.15
N PRO A 77 -26.25 -0.13 -16.20
CA PRO A 77 -27.27 0.90 -16.29
C PRO A 77 -28.20 0.82 -15.08
N HIS A 78 -28.59 1.98 -14.54
CA HIS A 78 -29.60 2.07 -13.49
C HIS A 78 -30.97 2.25 -14.16
N TRP A 79 -31.84 1.25 -14.03
CA TRP A 79 -33.23 1.27 -14.48
C TRP A 79 -34.07 0.43 -13.52
#